data_AF-A0A1W9ME07-F1
#
_entry.id   AF-A0A1W9ME07-F1
#
_cell.length_a   1.000
_cell.length_b   1.000
_cell.length_c   1.000
_cell.angle_alpha   90.00
_cell.angle_beta   90.00
_cell.angle_gamma   90.00
#
_symmetry.space_group_name_H-M   'P 1'
#
loop_
_entity.id
_entity.type
_entity.pdbx_description
1 polymer ?
#
loop_
_entity_poly.entity_id
_entity_poly.type
_entity_poly.pdbx_seq_one_letter_code
_entity_poly.pdbx_strand_id
1 'polypeptide(L)'
;MRIEVRPAFDEAVMASELPIRKAAAKMLQLLQSLDLPGPWSHPGLNLEKLHGMIEPVSGEQLYSLRVSGSARAVACLLQGPVLVLVSLHIQHDKTYRRR
;
A
#
# COMPACT_ATOMS: atom_id res chain seq x y z
N MET A 1 -4.79 -14.49 1.03
CA MET A 1 -3.50 -13.93 1.56
C MET A 1 -3.66 -13.32 2.96
N ARG A 2 -2.65 -13.41 3.86
CA ARG A 2 -2.64 -12.73 5.18
C ARG A 2 -2.14 -11.28 5.00
N ILE A 3 -2.78 -10.34 5.67
CA ILE A 3 -2.38 -8.93 5.66
C ILE A 3 -1.98 -8.53 7.07
N GLU A 4 -0.80 -7.92 7.20
CA GLU A 4 -0.35 -7.26 8.43
C GLU A 4 -0.27 -5.75 8.20
N VAL A 5 -0.57 -4.99 9.24
CA VAL A 5 -0.56 -3.53 9.20
C VAL A 5 0.42 -3.02 10.23
N ARG A 6 1.39 -2.22 9.80
CA ARG A 6 2.30 -1.53 10.71
C ARG A 6 1.61 -0.31 11.32
N PRO A 7 1.95 0.08 12.57
CA PRO A 7 1.35 1.23 13.24
C PRO A 7 1.36 2.51 12.39
N ALA A 8 2.48 2.80 11.72
CA ALA A 8 2.60 3.98 10.86
C ALA A 8 1.59 4.03 9.71
N PHE A 9 1.19 2.88 9.15
CA PHE A 9 0.13 2.83 8.15
C PHE A 9 -1.23 3.10 8.78
N ASP A 10 -1.54 2.42 9.89
CA ASP A 10 -2.84 2.54 10.57
C ASP A 10 -3.08 3.97 11.06
N GLU A 11 -2.11 4.56 11.75
CA GLU A 11 -2.15 5.94 12.23
C GLU A 11 -2.39 6.93 11.09
N ALA A 12 -1.67 6.77 9.97
CA ALA A 12 -1.81 7.62 8.80
C ALA A 12 -3.20 7.48 8.14
N VAL A 13 -3.76 6.27 8.08
CA VAL A 13 -5.14 6.06 7.60
C VAL A 13 -6.13 6.75 8.54
N MET A 14 -6.02 6.52 9.85
CA MET A 14 -6.96 7.09 10.83
C MET A 14 -6.94 8.62 10.84
N ALA A 15 -5.75 9.22 10.69
CA ALA A 15 -5.56 10.67 10.57
C ALA A 15 -6.04 11.25 9.23
N SER A 16 -6.33 10.42 8.22
CA SER A 16 -6.75 10.89 6.89
C SER A 16 -8.22 11.30 6.85
N GLU A 17 -8.58 12.10 5.83
CA GLU A 17 -9.97 12.43 5.53
C GLU A 17 -10.81 11.18 5.18
N LEU A 18 -12.13 11.29 5.37
CA LEU A 18 -13.07 10.20 5.13
C LEU A 18 -12.94 9.51 3.76
N PRO A 19 -12.73 10.24 2.63
CA PRO A 19 -12.55 9.59 1.33
C PRO A 19 -11.35 8.65 1.28
N ILE A 20 -10.22 9.03 1.90
CA ILE A 20 -9.00 8.21 1.95
C ILE A 20 -9.21 6.99 2.86
N ARG A 21 -9.87 7.16 4.00
CA ARG A 21 -10.22 6.03 4.89
C ARG A 21 -11.10 5.00 4.18
N LYS A 22 -12.11 5.45 3.43
CA LYS A 22 -12.97 4.55 2.63
C LYS A 22 -12.17 3.84 1.53
N ALA A 23 -11.26 4.55 0.87
CA ALA A 23 -10.40 3.96 -0.16
C ALA A 23 -9.46 2.89 0.42
N ALA A 24 -8.83 3.16 1.57
CA ALA A 24 -7.99 2.19 2.28
C ALA A 24 -8.77 0.95 2.70
N ALA A 25 -9.98 1.11 3.25
CA ALA A 25 -10.84 -0.02 3.60
C ALA A 25 -11.21 -0.88 2.37
N LYS A 26 -11.58 -0.24 1.25
CA LYS A 26 -11.89 -0.95 0.00
C LYS A 26 -10.68 -1.71 -0.55
N MET A 27 -9.49 -1.09 -0.49
CA MET A 27 -8.24 -1.72 -0.89
C MET A 27 -7.91 -2.93 -0.03
N LEU A 28 -8.08 -2.84 1.30
CA LEU A 28 -7.88 -3.96 2.23
C LEU A 28 -8.82 -5.12 1.92
N GLN A 29 -10.11 -4.86 1.69
CA GLN A 29 -11.08 -5.88 1.30
C GLN A 29 -10.68 -6.58 0.00
N LEU A 30 -10.23 -5.81 -1.00
CA LEU A 30 -9.74 -6.37 -2.25
C LEU A 30 -8.51 -7.25 -2.03
N LEU A 31 -7.51 -6.78 -1.28
CA LEU A 31 -6.29 -7.55 -0.99
C LEU A 31 -6.60 -8.85 -0.24
N GLN A 32 -7.59 -8.87 0.64
CA GLN A 32 -8.03 -10.08 1.35
C GLN A 32 -8.69 -11.10 0.40
N SER A 33 -9.34 -10.65 -0.67
CA SER A 33 -9.93 -11.52 -1.69
C SER A 33 -8.93 -12.07 -2.71
N LEU A 34 -7.67 -11.60 -2.67
CA LEU A 34 -6.63 -12.03 -3.59
C LEU A 34 -5.68 -13.02 -2.92
N ASP A 35 -5.22 -13.99 -3.72
CA ASP A 35 -4.04 -14.80 -3.44
C ASP A 35 -2.88 -14.38 -4.33
N LEU A 36 -1.65 -14.75 -3.98
CA LEU A 36 -0.49 -14.47 -4.83
C LEU A 36 -0.57 -15.29 -6.13
N PRO A 37 -0.27 -14.72 -7.31
CA PRO A 37 0.32 -13.40 -7.58
C PRO A 37 -0.71 -12.28 -7.87
N GLY A 38 -1.98 -12.45 -7.46
CA GLY A 38 -3.11 -11.56 -7.78
C GLY A 38 -2.87 -10.06 -7.63
N PRO A 39 -2.18 -9.56 -6.58
CA PRO A 39 -1.92 -8.12 -6.44
C PRO A 39 -1.13 -7.48 -7.60
N TRP A 40 -0.26 -8.22 -8.29
CA TRP A 40 0.54 -7.71 -9.43
C TRP A 40 -0.31 -7.60 -10.70
N SER A 41 -1.30 -8.47 -10.83
CA SER A 41 -2.16 -8.52 -12.02
C SER A 41 -3.39 -7.61 -11.89
N HIS A 42 -3.68 -7.08 -10.71
CA HIS A 42 -4.88 -6.26 -10.49
C HIS A 42 -4.66 -4.81 -10.95
N PRO A 43 -5.36 -4.34 -12.01
CA PRO A 43 -5.11 -3.02 -12.61
C PRO A 43 -5.40 -1.86 -11.66
N GLY A 44 -6.31 -2.06 -10.69
CA GLY A 44 -6.63 -1.05 -9.68
C GLY A 44 -5.57 -0.87 -8.58
N LEU A 45 -4.69 -1.87 -8.36
CA LEU A 45 -3.68 -1.80 -7.31
C LEU A 45 -2.36 -1.18 -7.81
N ASN A 46 -2.06 -1.31 -9.11
CA ASN A 46 -0.84 -0.76 -9.73
C ASN A 46 0.41 -1.00 -8.86
N LEU A 47 0.66 -2.27 -8.53
CA LEU A 47 1.75 -2.67 -7.65
C LEU A 47 3.08 -2.48 -8.36
N GLU A 48 3.96 -1.65 -7.80
CA GLU A 48 5.22 -1.25 -8.41
C GLU A 48 6.37 -1.47 -7.44
N LYS A 49 7.49 -2.04 -7.92
CA LYS A 49 8.71 -2.21 -7.13
C LYS A 49 9.34 -0.85 -6.84
N LEU A 50 9.70 -0.59 -5.59
CA LEU A 50 10.47 0.60 -5.19
C LEU A 50 11.96 0.30 -5.30
N HIS A 51 12.58 0.72 -6.40
CA HIS A 51 14.00 0.46 -6.68
C HIS A 51 14.92 1.12 -5.65
N GLY A 52 15.92 0.38 -5.18
CA GLY A 52 16.89 0.86 -4.18
C GLY A 52 16.33 0.99 -2.77
N MET A 53 15.08 0.56 -2.55
CA MET A 53 14.43 0.62 -1.24
C MET A 53 14.11 -0.79 -0.72
N ILE A 54 14.52 -1.04 0.52
CA ILE A 54 14.22 -2.25 1.28
C ILE A 54 13.55 -1.87 2.59
N GLU A 55 12.74 -2.77 3.14
CA GLU A 55 12.13 -2.57 4.44
C GLU A 55 13.20 -2.80 5.51
N PRO A 56 13.47 -1.83 6.40
CA PRO A 56 14.64 -1.88 7.28
C PRO A 56 14.57 -2.98 8.35
N VAL A 57 13.37 -3.43 8.74
CA VAL A 57 13.20 -4.44 9.79
C VAL A 57 13.36 -5.86 9.26
N SER A 58 12.76 -6.16 8.11
CA SER A 58 12.73 -7.49 7.49
C SER A 58 13.78 -7.69 6.40
N GLY A 59 14.33 -6.61 5.83
CA GLY A 59 15.20 -6.65 4.66
C GLY A 59 14.47 -6.91 3.35
N GLU A 60 13.15 -7.02 3.37
CA GLU A 60 12.35 -7.39 2.20
C GLU A 60 12.21 -6.24 1.20
N GLN A 61 12.00 -6.61 -0.07
CA GLN A 61 11.76 -5.64 -1.13
C GLN A 61 10.48 -4.83 -0.86
N LEU A 62 10.59 -3.50 -0.95
CA LEU A 62 9.45 -2.61 -0.87
C LEU A 62 8.74 -2.47 -2.22
N TYR A 63 7.43 -2.37 -2.15
CA TYR A 63 6.52 -2.10 -3.25
C TYR A 63 5.63 -0.93 -2.88
N SER A 64 5.15 -0.21 -3.88
CA SER A 64 4.06 0.74 -3.72
C SER A 64 2.79 0.20 -4.39
N LEU A 65 1.65 0.42 -3.77
CA LEU A 65 0.34 0.12 -4.35
C LEU A 65 -0.62 1.29 -4.17
N ARG A 66 -1.52 1.42 -5.13
CA ARG A 66 -2.52 2.48 -5.20
C ARG A 66 -3.62 2.23 -4.18
N VAL A 67 -3.83 3.22 -3.31
CA VAL A 67 -5.00 3.29 -2.42
C VAL A 67 -6.12 4.08 -3.10
N SER A 68 -5.76 5.22 -3.68
CA SER A 68 -6.65 6.09 -4.45
C SER A 68 -5.87 6.85 -5.53
N GLY A 69 -6.52 7.72 -6.29
CA GLY A 69 -5.82 8.61 -7.22
C GLY A 69 -4.75 9.49 -6.55
N SER A 70 -4.94 9.84 -5.28
CA SER A 70 -4.07 10.77 -4.54
C SER A 70 -3.32 10.14 -3.37
N ALA A 71 -3.34 8.81 -3.23
CA ALA A 71 -2.66 8.13 -2.12
C ALA A 71 -2.10 6.76 -2.54
N ARG A 72 -0.88 6.47 -2.07
CA ARG A 72 -0.20 5.19 -2.24
C ARG A 72 0.18 4.61 -0.88
N ALA A 73 0.11 3.30 -0.77
CA ALA A 73 0.64 2.55 0.36
C ALA A 73 2.00 1.97 -0.02
N VAL A 74 2.92 1.92 0.93
CA VAL A 74 4.15 1.14 0.83
C VAL A 74 3.91 -0.20 1.50
N ALA A 75 4.37 -1.27 0.88
CA ALA A 75 4.22 -2.63 1.39
C ALA A 75 5.45 -3.48 1.11
N CYS A 76 5.65 -4.54 1.88
CA CYS A 76 6.56 -5.63 1.55
C CYS A 76 5.84 -6.98 1.67
N LEU A 77 6.46 -8.01 1.13
CA LEU A 77 6.01 -9.39 1.30
C LEU A 77 7.03 -10.09 2.19
N LEU A 78 6.55 -10.71 3.26
CA LEU A 78 7.39 -11.61 4.05
C LEU A 78 7.37 -13.01 3.40
N GLN A 79 8.18 -13.92 3.92
CA GLN A 79 8.17 -15.32 3.50
C GLN A 79 6.75 -15.92 3.59
N GLY A 80 6.24 -16.40 2.45
CA GLY A 80 4.87 -16.91 2.32
C GLY A 80 3.85 -15.86 1.86
N PRO A 81 2.54 -16.11 2.01
CA PRO A 81 1.49 -15.21 1.52
C PRO A 81 1.15 -14.12 2.55
N VAL A 82 2.15 -13.40 3.05
CA VAL A 82 1.97 -12.31 4.03
C VAL A 82 2.36 -10.99 3.41
N LEU A 83 1.37 -10.14 3.15
CA LEU A 83 1.57 -8.76 2.72
C LEU A 83 1.56 -7.84 3.94
N VAL A 84 2.62 -7.05 4.12
CA VAL A 84 2.75 -6.09 5.22
C VAL A 84 2.57 -4.69 4.66
N LEU A 85 1.57 -3.96 5.13
CA LEU A 85 1.38 -2.54 4.85
C LEU A 85 2.22 -1.70 5.82
N VAL A 86 3.20 -0.96 5.29
CA VAL A 86 4.23 -0.27 6.07
C VAL A 86 3.85 1.18 6.36
N SER A 87 3.50 1.94 5.32
CA SER A 87 3.16 3.37 5.45
C SER A 87 2.16 3.82 4.38
N LEU A 88 1.42 4.89 4.68
CA LEU A 88 0.52 5.55 3.74
C LEU A 88 1.10 6.93 3.36
N HIS A 89 1.18 7.19 2.07
CA HIS A 89 1.62 8.48 1.53
C HIS A 89 0.46 9.13 0.78
N ILE A 90 -0.11 10.17 1.38
CA ILE A 90 -1.13 11.04 0.77
C ILE A 90 -0.41 12.08 -0.08
N GLN A 91 -1.05 12.55 -1.15
CA GLN A 91 -0.56 13.61 -2.05
C GLN A 91 0.55 13.22 -3.04
N HIS A 92 0.62 11.95 -3.45
CA HIS A 92 1.57 11.56 -4.50
C HIS A 92 1.39 12.36 -5.82
N ASP A 93 0.18 12.90 -6.08
CA ASP A 93 -0.13 13.74 -7.24
C ASP A 93 -0.04 15.26 -7.01
N LYS A 94 -0.07 15.76 -5.76
CA LYS A 94 0.03 17.23 -5.55
C LYS A 94 1.46 17.75 -5.69
N THR A 95 2.47 16.88 -5.52
CA THR A 95 3.88 17.24 -5.76
C THR A 95 4.18 17.57 -7.23
N TYR A 96 3.31 17.14 -8.17
CA TYR A 96 3.49 17.39 -9.61
C TYR A 96 2.52 18.40 -10.22
N ARG A 97 1.60 19.01 -9.45
CA ARG A 97 0.81 20.15 -9.94
C ARG A 97 1.62 21.45 -9.79
N ARG A 98 2.59 21.65 -10.68
CA ARG A 98 2.98 23.00 -11.09
C ARG A 98 1.93 23.51 -12.07
N ARG A 99 0.92 24.23 -11.60
CA ARG A 99 0.23 25.29 -12.36
C ARG A 99 -0.32 26.32 -11.40
#